data_AF-A0AB33T5N5-F1
#
_entry.id   AF-A0AB33T5N5-F1
#
_cell.length_a   1.000
_cell.length_b   1.000
_cell.length_c   1.000
_cell.angle_alpha   90.00
_cell.angle_beta   90.00
_cell.angle_gamma   90.00
#
_symmetry.space_group_name_H-M   'P 1'
#
loop_
_entity.id
_entity.type
_entity.pdbx_description
1 polymer ?
#
loop_
_entity_poly.entity_id
_entity_poly.type
_entity_poly.pdbx_seq_one_letter_code
_entity_poly.pdbx_strand_id
1 'polypeptide(L)'
;MTHTSNYIGMPQGDGWMDNIPSQYVHGEHGFDERIMRDLAEVGVRAYTLDDLANGPATIPEAIPVFVDWLSHLEERIPGPEPDHGHRSIIRSGLIRNLIDPAARGNQEVIDLLISQVKHQPPLPSRQIDWALGGLKLICGPKEFSKIVALIPSLPTGALVIPIIQYLGKVKTQASHQLVVGYLDGPAREFAIKALVQAKAPNVRHLVEPLVHDPDASVRKAARRAMERLPHD
;
A
#
# COMPACT_ATOMS: atom_id res chain seq x y z
N MET A 1 0.70 23.24 -17.95
CA MET A 1 1.98 23.42 -17.24
C MET A 1 2.05 22.30 -16.20
N THR A 2 2.70 21.20 -16.55
CA THR A 2 2.94 20.07 -15.65
C THR A 2 3.93 20.51 -14.57
N HIS A 3 3.53 20.41 -13.30
CA HIS A 3 4.44 20.61 -12.17
C HIS A 3 5.37 19.40 -12.08
N THR A 4 6.50 19.43 -12.79
CA THR A 4 7.59 18.48 -12.55
C THR A 4 8.27 18.84 -11.23
N SER A 5 7.84 18.20 -10.15
CA SER A 5 8.55 18.24 -8.88
C SER A 5 9.92 17.60 -9.08
N ASN A 6 11.00 18.37 -8.95
CA ASN A 6 12.36 17.80 -8.96
C ASN A 6 12.54 16.87 -7.75
N TYR A 7 13.11 15.69 -7.98
CA TYR A 7 13.35 14.69 -6.94
C TYR A 7 14.74 14.02 -7.11
N ILE A 8 15.24 13.37 -6.07
CA ILE A 8 16.55 12.71 -6.07
C ILE A 8 16.54 11.56 -7.07
N GLY A 9 17.56 11.47 -7.93
CA GLY A 9 17.63 10.45 -8.98
C GLY A 9 16.90 10.82 -10.28
N MET A 10 16.20 11.96 -10.33
CA MET A 10 15.54 12.42 -11.55
C MET A 10 16.55 12.65 -12.69
N PRO A 11 16.35 12.03 -13.87
CA PRO A 11 17.21 12.24 -15.03
C PRO A 11 17.33 13.71 -15.44
N GLN A 12 18.53 14.17 -15.79
CA GLN A 12 18.83 15.57 -16.13
C GLN A 12 19.16 15.74 -17.62
N GLY A 13 18.85 16.92 -18.19
CA GLY A 13 19.11 17.26 -19.60
C GLY A 13 18.10 16.67 -20.58
N ASP A 14 17.90 17.31 -21.74
CA ASP A 14 16.83 16.90 -22.68
C ASP A 14 17.11 15.55 -23.36
N GLY A 15 18.39 15.20 -23.54
CA GLY A 15 18.83 13.91 -24.10
C GLY A 15 19.04 12.80 -23.07
N TRP A 16 18.37 12.85 -21.90
CA TRP A 16 18.62 11.89 -20.81
C TRP A 16 18.33 10.43 -21.20
N MET A 17 17.37 10.19 -22.08
CA MET A 17 17.06 8.84 -22.59
C MET A 17 18.12 8.30 -23.56
N ASP A 18 18.91 9.18 -24.18
CA ASP A 18 20.02 8.80 -25.08
C ASP A 18 21.35 8.66 -24.32
N ASN A 19 21.38 9.08 -23.05
CA ASN A 19 22.56 9.11 -22.19
C ASN A 19 22.30 8.34 -20.88
N ILE A 20 21.75 7.13 -21.02
CA ILE A 20 21.48 6.25 -19.88
C ILE A 20 22.82 5.91 -19.18
N PRO A 21 22.94 6.19 -17.87
CA PRO A 21 24.14 5.85 -17.11
C PRO A 21 24.50 4.36 -17.23
N SER A 22 25.79 4.04 -17.33
CA SER A 22 26.28 2.69 -17.63
C SER A 22 25.92 1.63 -16.58
N GLN A 23 25.54 2.03 -15.37
CA GLN A 23 25.05 1.11 -14.34
C GLN A 23 23.63 0.57 -14.61
N TYR A 24 22.86 1.19 -15.51
CA TYR A 24 21.52 0.77 -15.85
C TYR A 24 21.55 -0.10 -17.11
N VAL A 25 21.38 -1.41 -16.92
CA VAL A 25 21.36 -2.40 -17.98
C VAL A 25 19.92 -2.91 -18.13
N HIS A 26 19.36 -2.78 -19.33
CA HIS A 26 17.98 -3.20 -19.60
C HIS A 26 17.76 -4.67 -19.22
N GLY A 27 16.73 -4.94 -18.42
CA GLY A 27 16.37 -6.29 -17.99
C GLY A 27 17.12 -6.77 -16.75
N GLU A 28 17.95 -5.93 -16.13
CA GLU A 28 18.75 -6.27 -14.96
C GLU A 28 18.39 -5.38 -13.76
N HIS A 29 18.52 -5.93 -12.55
CA HIS A 29 18.50 -5.18 -11.29
C HIS A 29 17.34 -4.15 -11.12
N GLY A 30 16.16 -4.44 -11.68
CA GLY A 30 15.00 -3.55 -11.63
C GLY A 30 15.01 -2.35 -12.57
N PHE A 31 15.95 -2.29 -13.53
CA PHE A 31 15.93 -1.32 -14.62
C PHE A 31 15.38 -1.96 -15.91
N ASP A 32 14.28 -1.42 -16.43
CA ASP A 32 13.72 -1.81 -17.72
C ASP A 32 13.50 -0.56 -18.59
N GLU A 33 14.28 -0.45 -19.66
CA GLU A 33 14.18 0.68 -20.59
C GLU A 33 12.77 0.87 -21.17
N ARG A 34 11.95 -0.19 -21.29
CA ARG A 34 10.59 -0.07 -21.84
C ARG A 34 9.69 0.73 -20.89
N ILE A 35 9.68 0.42 -19.59
CA ILE A 35 8.86 1.20 -18.64
C ILE A 35 9.40 2.63 -18.47
N MET A 36 10.72 2.81 -18.56
CA MET A 36 11.35 4.13 -18.57
C MET A 36 10.80 4.99 -19.72
N ARG A 37 10.66 4.41 -20.92
CA ARG A 37 10.11 5.07 -22.11
C ARG A 37 8.61 5.32 -21.97
N ASP A 38 7.84 4.35 -21.52
CA ASP A 38 6.39 4.51 -21.30
C ASP A 38 6.10 5.63 -20.27
N LEU A 39 6.93 5.76 -19.23
CA LEU A 39 6.86 6.87 -18.27
C LEU A 39 7.20 8.22 -18.93
N ALA A 40 8.22 8.24 -19.79
CA ALA A 40 8.60 9.46 -20.51
C ALA A 40 7.49 9.95 -21.46
N GLU A 41 6.75 9.03 -22.09
CA GLU A 41 5.61 9.35 -22.96
C GLU A 41 4.48 10.07 -22.22
N VAL A 42 4.27 9.76 -20.94
CA VAL A 42 3.33 10.48 -20.07
C VAL A 42 3.96 11.67 -19.34
N GLY A 43 5.16 12.07 -19.73
CA GLY A 43 5.86 13.24 -19.20
C GLY A 43 6.58 13.02 -17.86
N VAL A 44 6.74 11.76 -17.43
CA VAL A 44 7.40 11.38 -16.18
C VAL A 44 8.82 10.92 -16.48
N ARG A 45 9.80 11.69 -16.01
CA ARG A 45 11.23 11.38 -16.19
C ARG A 45 11.70 10.56 -15.01
N ALA A 46 12.16 9.33 -15.21
CA ALA A 46 12.76 8.47 -14.19
C ALA A 46 13.65 7.40 -14.87
N TYR A 47 14.73 6.96 -14.22
CA TYR A 47 15.44 5.75 -14.66
C TYR A 47 14.83 4.50 -14.02
N THR A 48 14.49 4.57 -12.73
CA THR A 48 13.91 3.43 -12.01
C THR A 48 12.60 3.77 -11.33
N LEU A 49 11.79 2.73 -11.07
CA LEU A 49 10.60 2.87 -10.24
C LEU A 49 10.92 3.20 -8.78
N ASP A 50 12.11 2.88 -8.29
CA ASP A 50 12.52 3.20 -6.92
C ASP A 50 12.76 4.71 -6.74
N ASP A 51 13.31 5.38 -7.75
CA ASP A 51 13.48 6.83 -7.74
C ASP A 51 12.12 7.54 -7.61
N LEU A 52 11.09 7.02 -8.30
CA LEU A 52 9.72 7.52 -8.20
C LEU A 52 9.09 7.22 -6.84
N ALA A 53 9.24 5.99 -6.35
CA ALA A 53 8.62 5.55 -5.10
C ALA A 53 9.18 6.26 -3.85
N ASN A 54 10.38 6.85 -3.94
CA ASN A 54 11.03 7.60 -2.87
C ASN A 54 11.09 9.12 -3.14
N GLY A 55 10.64 9.57 -4.32
CA GLY A 55 10.78 10.94 -4.77
C GLY A 55 9.48 11.74 -4.59
N PRO A 56 8.66 11.90 -5.65
CA PRO A 56 7.44 12.70 -5.57
C PRO A 56 6.40 12.14 -4.59
N ALA A 57 5.58 13.02 -4.00
CA ALA A 57 4.48 12.60 -3.13
C ALA A 57 3.28 12.02 -3.90
N THR A 58 3.13 12.36 -5.18
CA THR A 58 2.10 11.85 -6.09
C THR A 58 2.58 11.99 -7.54
N ILE A 59 2.18 11.06 -8.41
CA ILE A 59 2.50 11.04 -9.84
C ILE A 59 1.25 10.57 -10.63
N PRO A 60 0.17 11.38 -10.67
CA PRO A 60 -1.09 10.97 -11.29
C PRO A 60 -0.94 10.52 -12.75
N GLU A 61 -0.07 11.18 -13.50
CA GLU A 61 0.18 10.91 -14.93
C GLU A 61 0.78 9.52 -15.17
N ALA A 62 1.52 8.96 -14.21
CA ALA A 62 2.13 7.65 -14.33
C ALA A 62 1.21 6.49 -13.91
N ILE A 63 0.08 6.76 -13.24
CA ILE A 63 -0.83 5.71 -12.76
C ILE A 63 -1.27 4.76 -13.89
N PRO A 64 -1.68 5.23 -15.09
CA PRO A 64 -2.04 4.33 -16.19
C PRO A 64 -0.87 3.42 -16.62
N VAL A 65 0.37 3.93 -16.63
CA VAL A 65 1.56 3.14 -16.97
C VAL A 65 1.80 2.06 -15.90
N PHE A 66 1.69 2.41 -14.62
CA PHE A 66 1.89 1.44 -13.54
C PHE A 66 0.84 0.32 -13.56
N VAL A 67 -0.42 0.67 -13.84
CA VAL A 67 -1.53 -0.30 -13.95
C VAL A 67 -1.31 -1.25 -15.12
N ASP A 68 -1.00 -0.71 -16.30
CA ASP A 68 -0.74 -1.50 -17.50
C ASP A 68 0.45 -2.46 -17.31
N TRP A 69 1.56 -1.95 -16.77
CA TRP A 69 2.74 -2.77 -16.48
C TRP A 69 2.47 -3.87 -15.46
N LEU A 70 1.80 -3.55 -14.35
CA LEU A 70 1.55 -4.54 -13.30
C LEU A 70 0.51 -5.59 -13.74
N SER A 71 -0.41 -5.24 -14.64
CA SER A 71 -1.40 -6.17 -15.21
C SER A 71 -0.80 -7.15 -16.22
N HIS A 72 0.28 -6.76 -16.90
CA HIS A 72 0.94 -7.56 -17.95
C HIS A 72 2.39 -7.93 -17.58
N LEU A 73 2.73 -7.93 -16.30
CA LEU A 73 4.12 -8.00 -15.85
C LEU A 73 4.78 -9.32 -16.26
N GLU A 74 4.06 -10.43 -16.13
CA GLU A 74 4.52 -11.77 -16.46
C GLU A 74 4.75 -11.95 -17.95
N GLU A 75 3.96 -11.28 -18.79
CA GLU A 75 4.10 -11.29 -20.25
C GLU A 75 5.28 -10.43 -20.70
N ARG A 76 5.44 -9.25 -20.09
CA ARG A 76 6.53 -8.32 -20.41
C ARG A 76 7.88 -8.82 -19.93
N ILE A 77 7.92 -9.51 -18.79
CA ILE A 77 9.13 -10.07 -18.18
C ILE A 77 8.87 -11.56 -17.88
N PRO A 78 9.01 -12.45 -18.87
CA PRO A 78 8.75 -13.88 -18.67
C PRO A 78 9.84 -14.56 -17.83
N GLY A 79 9.52 -15.74 -17.30
CA GLY A 79 10.46 -16.60 -16.56
C GLY A 79 10.21 -16.67 -15.05
N PRO A 80 11.14 -17.26 -14.29
CA PRO A 80 11.02 -17.37 -12.83
C PRO A 80 11.17 -16.00 -12.16
N GLU A 81 10.55 -15.83 -11.00
CA GLU A 81 10.63 -14.62 -10.18
C GLU A 81 11.22 -14.96 -8.81
N PRO A 82 12.55 -15.16 -8.74
CA PRO A 82 13.21 -15.27 -7.45
C PRO A 82 13.05 -13.97 -6.67
N ASP A 83 13.09 -14.06 -5.35
CA ASP A 83 13.16 -12.87 -4.51
C ASP A 83 14.39 -12.03 -4.90
N HIS A 84 14.21 -10.71 -4.93
CA HIS A 84 15.21 -9.75 -5.45
C HIS A 84 15.64 -9.94 -6.93
N GLY A 85 14.95 -10.78 -7.72
CA GLY A 85 15.14 -10.84 -9.17
C GLY A 85 14.58 -9.62 -9.90
N HIS A 86 14.98 -9.41 -11.15
CA HIS A 86 14.56 -8.24 -11.95
C HIS A 86 13.03 -8.03 -11.96
N ARG A 87 12.23 -9.08 -12.27
CA ARG A 87 10.75 -8.99 -12.23
C ARG A 87 10.22 -8.64 -10.85
N SER A 88 10.77 -9.24 -9.79
CA SER A 88 10.35 -8.99 -8.41
C SER A 88 10.64 -7.55 -7.97
N ILE A 89 11.76 -6.98 -8.42
CA ILE A 89 12.11 -5.57 -8.18
C ILE A 89 11.15 -4.65 -8.95
N ILE A 90 10.87 -4.94 -10.23
CA ILE A 90 9.88 -4.17 -11.01
C ILE A 90 8.50 -4.24 -10.35
N ARG A 91 8.01 -5.43 -9.98
CA ARG A 91 6.74 -5.61 -9.26
C ARG A 91 6.70 -4.78 -7.98
N SER A 92 7.77 -4.84 -7.19
CA SER A 92 7.91 -4.06 -5.96
C SER A 92 7.79 -2.56 -6.22
N GLY A 93 8.49 -2.07 -7.24
CA GLY A 93 8.40 -0.68 -7.68
C GLY A 93 6.99 -0.27 -8.11
N LEU A 94 6.31 -1.10 -8.89
CA LEU A 94 4.96 -0.85 -9.38
C LEU A 94 3.95 -0.78 -8.22
N ILE A 95 3.98 -1.77 -7.31
CA ILE A 95 3.11 -1.79 -6.14
C ILE A 95 3.33 -0.53 -5.28
N ARG A 96 4.59 -0.16 -5.04
CA ARG A 96 4.92 1.01 -4.22
C ARG A 96 4.47 2.33 -4.85
N ASN A 97 4.65 2.50 -6.15
CA ASN A 97 4.21 3.71 -6.85
C ASN A 97 2.69 3.81 -6.96
N LEU A 98 1.96 2.68 -6.92
CA LEU A 98 0.49 2.68 -6.81
C LEU A 98 -0.02 3.04 -5.41
N ILE A 99 0.85 3.20 -4.40
CA ILE A 99 0.51 3.79 -3.09
C ILE A 99 0.43 5.32 -3.25
N ASP A 100 -0.50 5.77 -4.10
CA ASP A 100 -0.64 7.18 -4.48
C ASP A 100 -2.04 7.70 -4.08
N PRO A 101 -2.14 8.84 -3.36
CA PRO A 101 -3.43 9.46 -3.07
C PRO A 101 -4.29 9.77 -4.30
N ALA A 102 -3.70 10.00 -5.48
CA ALA A 102 -4.40 10.24 -6.73
C ALA A 102 -5.09 8.99 -7.28
N ALA A 103 -4.69 7.79 -6.85
CA ALA A 103 -5.39 6.53 -7.16
C ALA A 103 -6.63 6.28 -6.30
N ARG A 104 -7.00 7.21 -5.40
CA ARG A 104 -8.15 7.03 -4.48
C ARG A 104 -9.43 6.72 -5.23
N GLY A 105 -10.06 5.60 -4.87
CA GLY A 105 -11.33 5.15 -5.44
C GLY A 105 -11.25 4.58 -6.85
N ASN A 106 -10.08 4.54 -7.49
CA ASN A 106 -9.86 3.89 -8.78
C ASN A 106 -10.02 2.37 -8.61
N GLN A 107 -11.06 1.79 -9.23
CA GLN A 107 -11.36 0.37 -9.06
C GLN A 107 -10.30 -0.55 -9.66
N GLU A 108 -9.69 -0.15 -10.77
CA GLU A 108 -8.67 -0.94 -11.46
C GLU A 108 -7.42 -1.10 -10.58
N VAL A 109 -6.93 0.00 -10.00
CA VAL A 109 -5.80 -0.03 -9.06
C VAL A 109 -6.14 -0.88 -7.83
N ILE A 110 -7.35 -0.74 -7.29
CA ILE A 110 -7.79 -1.49 -6.11
C ILE A 110 -7.83 -2.98 -6.40
N ASP A 111 -8.42 -3.39 -7.52
CA ASP A 111 -8.53 -4.80 -7.90
C ASP A 111 -7.16 -5.40 -8.22
N LEU A 112 -6.26 -4.61 -8.81
CA LEU A 112 -4.89 -5.00 -9.07
C LEU A 112 -4.06 -5.18 -7.78
N LEU A 113 -4.17 -4.28 -6.81
CA LEU A 113 -3.51 -4.46 -5.50
C LEU A 113 -4.09 -5.65 -4.73
N ILE A 114 -5.40 -5.90 -4.82
CA ILE A 114 -6.03 -7.10 -4.27
C ILE A 114 -5.45 -8.36 -4.93
N SER A 115 -5.24 -8.35 -6.25
CA SER A 115 -4.65 -9.50 -6.96
C SER A 115 -3.22 -9.78 -6.51
N GLN A 116 -2.43 -8.74 -6.23
CA GLN A 116 -1.07 -8.92 -5.68
C GLN A 116 -1.09 -9.57 -4.29
N VAL A 117 -2.03 -9.19 -3.41
CA VAL A 117 -2.17 -9.84 -2.09
C VAL A 117 -2.60 -11.31 -2.23
N LYS A 118 -3.41 -11.63 -3.23
CA LYS A 118 -3.93 -12.99 -3.48
C LYS A 118 -3.04 -13.84 -4.38
N HIS A 119 -1.92 -13.31 -4.86
CA HIS A 119 -1.04 -13.95 -5.84
C HIS A 119 -0.59 -15.34 -5.39
N GLN A 120 -0.46 -16.28 -6.34
CA GLN A 120 -0.02 -17.65 -6.11
C GLN A 120 1.16 -18.02 -7.03
N PRO A 121 2.31 -18.48 -6.50
CA PRO A 121 2.62 -18.59 -5.06
C PRO A 121 2.63 -17.22 -4.36
N PRO A 122 2.49 -17.16 -3.02
CA PRO A 122 2.51 -15.88 -2.30
C PRO A 122 3.76 -15.06 -2.62
N LEU A 123 3.57 -13.76 -2.88
CA LEU A 123 4.68 -12.82 -3.06
C LEU A 123 5.49 -12.66 -1.75
N PRO A 124 6.73 -12.14 -1.81
CA PRO A 124 7.48 -11.78 -0.61
C PRO A 124 6.64 -10.88 0.32
N SER A 125 6.72 -11.11 1.64
CA SER A 125 5.86 -10.43 2.63
C SER A 125 5.87 -8.90 2.50
N ARG A 126 7.02 -8.32 2.16
CA ARG A 126 7.14 -6.87 1.97
C ARG A 126 6.27 -6.33 0.83
N GLN A 127 6.11 -7.08 -0.25
CA GLN A 127 5.24 -6.69 -1.37
C GLN A 127 3.77 -6.76 -0.99
N ILE A 128 3.38 -7.80 -0.22
CA ILE A 128 2.04 -7.91 0.34
C ILE A 128 1.75 -6.73 1.28
N ASP A 129 2.69 -6.40 2.17
CA ASP A 129 2.55 -5.28 3.11
C ASP A 129 2.39 -3.93 2.39
N TRP A 130 3.14 -3.72 1.29
CA TRP A 130 2.97 -2.54 0.44
C TRP A 130 1.60 -2.51 -0.24
N ALA A 131 1.13 -3.62 -0.81
CA ALA A 131 -0.19 -3.70 -1.43
C ALA A 131 -1.31 -3.41 -0.41
N LEU A 132 -1.23 -3.97 0.80
CA LEU A 132 -2.15 -3.66 1.91
C LEU A 132 -2.06 -2.19 2.34
N GLY A 133 -0.86 -1.62 2.35
CA GLY A 133 -0.63 -0.19 2.59
C GLY A 133 -1.30 0.71 1.55
N GLY A 134 -1.21 0.33 0.27
CA GLY A 134 -1.91 0.97 -0.85
C GLY A 134 -3.42 0.90 -0.68
N LEU A 135 -3.98 -0.30 -0.47
CA LEU A 135 -5.42 -0.49 -0.24
C LEU A 135 -5.94 0.35 0.92
N LYS A 136 -5.21 0.43 2.03
CA LYS A 136 -5.55 1.33 3.15
C LYS A 136 -5.65 2.79 2.70
N LEU A 137 -4.75 3.24 1.83
CA LEU A 137 -4.66 4.63 1.39
C LEU A 137 -5.79 5.01 0.42
N ILE A 138 -6.08 4.14 -0.55
CA ILE A 138 -6.91 4.45 -1.71
C ILE A 138 -8.37 3.99 -1.58
N CYS A 139 -8.66 2.99 -0.74
CA CYS A 139 -10.03 2.51 -0.53
C CYS A 139 -10.84 3.46 0.37
N GLY A 140 -12.13 3.60 0.06
CA GLY A 140 -13.13 4.28 0.89
C GLY A 140 -14.20 3.30 1.40
N PRO A 141 -15.30 3.81 1.98
CA PRO A 141 -16.38 2.98 2.50
C PRO A 141 -17.05 2.07 1.45
N LYS A 142 -17.09 2.49 0.18
CA LYS A 142 -17.69 1.70 -0.91
C LYS A 142 -16.93 0.39 -1.20
N GLU A 143 -15.64 0.33 -0.89
CA GLU A 143 -14.81 -0.87 -1.05
C GLU A 143 -14.85 -1.84 0.14
N PHE A 144 -15.68 -1.57 1.16
CA PHE A 144 -15.70 -2.35 2.39
C PHE A 144 -15.87 -3.85 2.13
N SER A 145 -16.81 -4.24 1.26
CA SER A 145 -17.04 -5.64 0.91
C SER A 145 -15.82 -6.32 0.29
N LYS A 146 -15.08 -5.63 -0.59
CA LYS A 146 -13.84 -6.14 -1.21
C LYS A 146 -12.75 -6.39 -0.16
N ILE A 147 -12.56 -5.43 0.75
CA ILE A 147 -11.55 -5.55 1.81
C ILE A 147 -11.91 -6.65 2.80
N VAL A 148 -13.17 -6.76 3.21
CA VAL A 148 -13.61 -7.85 4.11
C VAL A 148 -13.41 -9.21 3.45
N ALA A 149 -13.74 -9.35 2.17
CA ALA A 149 -13.51 -10.59 1.41
C ALA A 149 -12.02 -10.94 1.21
N LEU A 150 -11.11 -9.98 1.41
CA LEU A 150 -9.67 -10.21 1.34
C LEU A 150 -9.11 -10.81 2.64
N ILE A 151 -9.70 -10.51 3.80
CA ILE A 151 -9.17 -10.91 5.12
C ILE A 151 -8.90 -12.43 5.23
N PRO A 152 -9.81 -13.33 4.81
CA PRO A 152 -9.56 -14.77 4.90
C PRO A 152 -8.45 -15.26 3.95
N SER A 153 -8.10 -14.47 2.93
CA SER A 153 -7.07 -14.80 1.94
C SER A 153 -5.69 -14.26 2.32
N LEU A 154 -5.56 -13.56 3.45
CA LEU A 154 -4.27 -13.03 3.89
C LEU A 154 -3.32 -14.19 4.24
N PRO A 155 -2.08 -14.20 3.70
CA PRO A 155 -1.09 -15.20 4.08
C PRO A 155 -0.82 -15.21 5.58
N THR A 156 -0.45 -16.38 6.12
CA THR A 156 -0.03 -16.50 7.52
C THR A 156 1.11 -15.52 7.82
N GLY A 157 0.93 -14.69 8.84
CA GLY A 157 1.91 -13.68 9.23
C GLY A 157 1.85 -12.36 8.45
N ALA A 158 0.90 -12.19 7.52
CA ALA A 158 0.68 -10.91 6.84
C ALA A 158 0.38 -9.78 7.84
N LEU A 159 0.87 -8.58 7.55
CA LEU A 159 0.68 -7.42 8.42
C LEU A 159 -0.77 -6.93 8.36
N VAL A 160 -1.60 -7.27 9.36
CA VAL A 160 -3.01 -6.87 9.42
C VAL A 160 -3.23 -5.37 9.75
N ILE A 161 -2.17 -4.64 10.11
CA ILE A 161 -2.27 -3.24 10.56
C ILE A 161 -2.92 -2.33 9.50
N PRO A 162 -2.57 -2.37 8.20
CA PRO A 162 -3.23 -1.54 7.20
C PRO A 162 -4.73 -1.83 7.07
N ILE A 163 -5.15 -3.09 7.24
CA ILE A 163 -6.57 -3.49 7.25
C ILE A 163 -7.28 -2.85 8.44
N ILE A 164 -6.73 -2.97 9.65
CA ILE A 164 -7.30 -2.38 10.86
C ILE A 164 -7.43 -0.85 10.72
N GLN A 165 -6.39 -0.20 10.18
CA GLN A 165 -6.40 1.24 9.91
C GLN A 165 -7.45 1.64 8.86
N TYR A 166 -7.69 0.82 7.84
CA TYR A 166 -8.77 1.02 6.89
C TYR A 166 -10.14 0.91 7.55
N LEU A 167 -10.36 -0.14 8.36
CA LEU A 167 -11.63 -0.35 9.06
C LEU A 167 -12.00 0.83 9.96
N GLY A 168 -11.03 1.45 10.64
CA GLY A 168 -11.21 2.68 11.42
C GLY A 168 -11.70 3.89 10.61
N LYS A 169 -11.45 3.92 9.29
CA LYS A 169 -11.92 4.98 8.37
C LYS A 169 -13.36 4.77 7.90
N VAL A 170 -13.85 3.53 7.87
CA VAL A 170 -15.17 3.18 7.32
C VAL A 170 -16.32 3.57 8.25
N LYS A 171 -16.12 3.48 9.57
CA LYS A 171 -17.05 3.96 10.62
C LYS A 171 -18.48 3.39 10.59
N THR A 172 -18.61 2.14 10.13
CA THR A 172 -19.88 1.40 10.17
C THR A 172 -19.89 0.40 11.31
N GLN A 173 -21.09 0.00 11.77
CA GLN A 173 -21.23 -1.04 12.80
C GLN A 173 -20.49 -2.34 12.43
N ALA A 174 -20.61 -2.79 11.18
CA ALA A 174 -19.90 -3.97 10.69
C ALA A 174 -18.38 -3.80 10.77
N SER A 175 -17.86 -2.61 10.42
CA SER A 175 -16.43 -2.32 10.56
C SER A 175 -15.97 -2.32 12.01
N HIS A 176 -16.76 -1.76 12.93
CA HIS A 176 -16.44 -1.77 14.37
C HIS A 176 -16.34 -3.20 14.91
N GLN A 177 -17.28 -4.07 14.55
CA GLN A 177 -17.27 -5.48 14.97
C GLN A 177 -16.00 -6.20 14.50
N LEU A 178 -15.55 -5.94 13.27
CA LEU A 178 -14.28 -6.49 12.77
C LEU A 178 -13.09 -5.96 13.56
N VAL A 179 -13.03 -4.66 13.86
CA VAL A 179 -11.94 -4.06 14.63
C VAL A 179 -11.89 -4.62 16.06
N VAL A 180 -13.04 -4.85 16.70
CA VAL A 180 -13.13 -5.47 18.04
C VAL A 180 -12.45 -6.84 18.05
N GLY A 181 -12.59 -7.64 17.00
CA GLY A 181 -11.94 -8.95 16.88
C GLY A 181 -10.40 -8.90 16.92
N TYR A 182 -9.78 -7.72 16.76
CA TYR A 182 -8.33 -7.55 16.86
C TYR A 182 -7.83 -7.06 18.24
N LEU A 183 -8.71 -6.84 19.22
CA LEU A 183 -8.32 -6.39 20.57
C LEU A 183 -7.54 -7.45 21.36
N ASP A 184 -7.76 -8.73 21.09
CA ASP A 184 -7.05 -9.83 21.76
C ASP A 184 -5.73 -10.21 21.06
N GLY A 185 -5.47 -9.64 19.87
CA GLY A 185 -4.33 -9.98 19.04
C GLY A 185 -3.08 -9.07 19.23
N PRO A 186 -1.95 -9.42 18.59
CA PRO A 186 -0.72 -8.61 18.64
C PRO A 186 -0.90 -7.19 18.07
N ALA A 187 -1.95 -6.95 17.28
CA ALA A 187 -2.26 -5.64 16.71
C ALA A 187 -3.22 -4.79 17.55
N ARG A 188 -3.49 -5.17 18.82
CA ARG A 188 -4.50 -4.52 19.68
C ARG A 188 -4.31 -3.02 19.86
N GLU A 189 -3.07 -2.52 19.88
CA GLU A 189 -2.80 -1.07 19.90
C GLU A 189 -3.46 -0.35 18.72
N PHE A 190 -3.36 -0.93 17.52
CA PHE A 190 -3.95 -0.38 16.30
C PHE A 190 -5.46 -0.55 16.27
N ALA A 191 -5.98 -1.65 16.84
CA ALA A 191 -7.41 -1.85 17.00
C ALA A 191 -8.03 -0.76 17.88
N ILE A 192 -7.42 -0.46 19.04
CA ILE A 192 -7.85 0.64 19.92
C ILE A 192 -7.86 1.98 19.16
N LYS A 193 -6.77 2.29 18.45
CA LYS A 193 -6.67 3.52 17.65
C LYS A 193 -7.74 3.61 16.56
N ALA A 194 -8.06 2.50 15.90
CA ALA A 194 -9.09 2.43 14.88
C ALA A 194 -10.51 2.64 15.47
N LEU A 195 -10.81 2.05 16.64
CA LEU A 195 -12.09 2.29 17.34
C LEU A 195 -12.25 3.77 17.73
N VAL A 196 -11.18 4.40 18.23
CA VAL A 196 -11.16 5.83 18.54
C VAL A 196 -11.37 6.68 17.28
N GLN A 197 -10.68 6.37 16.19
CA GLN A 197 -10.84 7.06 14.91
C GLN A 197 -12.27 6.97 14.37
N ALA A 198 -12.89 5.80 14.55
CA ALA A 198 -14.25 5.54 14.10
C ALA A 198 -15.32 6.16 15.00
N LYS A 199 -14.95 6.60 16.22
CA LYS A 199 -15.89 6.98 17.29
C LYS A 199 -16.90 5.86 17.54
N ALA A 200 -16.41 4.62 17.60
CA ALA A 200 -17.26 3.45 17.75
C ALA A 200 -18.07 3.52 19.06
N PRO A 201 -19.41 3.42 19.02
CA PRO A 201 -20.25 3.36 20.22
C PRO A 201 -20.20 1.96 20.85
N ASN A 202 -20.51 1.84 22.15
CA ASN A 202 -20.68 0.55 22.83
C ASN A 202 -19.43 -0.35 22.82
N VAL A 203 -18.24 0.23 22.74
CA VAL A 203 -16.96 -0.51 22.77
C VAL A 203 -16.03 -0.06 23.89
N ARG A 204 -16.44 0.95 24.68
CA ARG A 204 -15.58 1.54 25.70
C ARG A 204 -15.19 0.50 26.77
N HIS A 205 -16.16 -0.27 27.23
CA HIS A 205 -15.95 -1.37 28.20
C HIS A 205 -15.01 -2.48 27.69
N LEU A 206 -14.87 -2.64 26.37
CA LEU A 206 -13.93 -3.61 25.78
C LEU A 206 -12.48 -3.11 25.81
N VAL A 207 -12.28 -1.79 25.76
CA VAL A 207 -10.95 -1.17 25.75
C VAL A 207 -10.45 -0.87 27.16
N GLU A 208 -11.35 -0.66 28.12
CA GLU A 208 -11.02 -0.31 29.50
C GLU A 208 -10.01 -1.26 30.19
N PRO A 209 -10.13 -2.61 30.08
CA PRO A 209 -9.14 -3.52 30.67
C PRO A 209 -7.71 -3.30 30.15
N LEU A 210 -7.56 -2.81 28.91
CA LEU A 210 -6.27 -2.60 28.26
C LEU A 210 -5.50 -1.38 28.79
N VAL A 211 -6.09 -0.57 29.69
CA VAL A 211 -5.37 0.49 30.42
C VAL A 211 -4.24 -0.07 31.29
N HIS A 212 -4.34 -1.35 31.66
CA HIS A 212 -3.37 -2.10 32.45
C HIS A 212 -2.61 -3.17 31.65
N ASP A 213 -2.71 -3.16 30.31
CA ASP A 213 -2.02 -4.11 29.43
C ASP A 213 -0.50 -4.14 29.71
N PRO A 214 0.20 -5.30 29.62
CA PRO A 214 1.65 -5.36 29.80
C PRO A 214 2.44 -4.50 28.79
N ASP A 215 1.91 -4.26 27.59
CA ASP A 215 2.53 -3.42 26.56
C ASP A 215 2.26 -1.93 26.82
N ALA A 216 3.33 -1.14 26.95
CA ALA A 216 3.25 0.29 27.22
C ALA A 216 2.54 1.09 26.11
N SER A 217 2.69 0.70 24.85
CA SER A 217 2.04 1.33 23.71
C SER A 217 0.54 1.07 23.73
N VAL A 218 0.13 -0.15 24.09
CA VAL A 218 -1.27 -0.51 24.29
C VAL A 218 -1.88 0.28 25.44
N ARG A 219 -1.24 0.33 26.61
CA ARG A 219 -1.73 1.14 27.75
C ARG A 219 -1.93 2.59 27.37
N LYS A 220 -0.98 3.18 26.64
CA LYS A 220 -1.05 4.57 26.19
C LYS A 220 -2.23 4.79 25.24
N ALA A 221 -2.46 3.87 24.30
CA ALA A 221 -3.60 3.91 23.39
C ALA A 221 -4.93 3.77 24.15
N ALA A 222 -5.03 2.82 25.09
CA ALA A 222 -6.23 2.57 25.87
C ALA A 222 -6.62 3.75 26.77
N ARG A 223 -5.65 4.36 27.49
CA ARG A 223 -5.90 5.56 28.29
C ARG A 223 -6.44 6.72 27.45
N ARG A 224 -5.84 6.95 26.29
CA ARG A 224 -6.32 7.96 25.34
C ARG A 224 -7.71 7.62 24.78
N ALA A 225 -8.03 6.33 24.63
CA ALA A 225 -9.35 5.90 24.20
C ALA A 225 -10.42 6.19 25.26
N MET A 226 -10.08 6.08 26.55
CA MET A 226 -10.98 6.46 27.65
C MET A 226 -11.34 7.96 27.64
N GLU A 227 -10.59 8.81 26.96
CA GLU A 227 -10.94 10.23 26.83
C GLU A 227 -11.77 10.52 25.57
N ARG A 228 -11.80 9.59 24.60
CA ARG A 228 -12.23 9.88 23.21
C ARG A 228 -13.33 8.99 22.68
N LEU A 229 -13.46 7.78 23.19
CA LEU A 229 -14.59 6.92 22.86
C LEU A 229 -15.86 7.52 23.47
N PRO A 230 -17.00 7.44 22.77
CA PRO A 230 -18.30 7.80 23.32
C PRO A 230 -18.51 7.13 24.69
N HIS A 231 -19.21 7.84 25.58
CA HIS A 231 -19.80 7.20 26.74
C HIS A 231 -20.96 6.33 26.25
N ASP A 232 -21.00 5.10 26.75
CA ASP A 232 -22.11 4.17 26.53
C ASP A 232 -23.37 4.68 27.25
#